data_AF-A0A2V5XG27-F1
#
_entry.id   AF-A0A2V5XG27-F1
#
_cell.length_a   1.000
_cell.length_b   1.000
_cell.length_c   1.000
_cell.angle_alpha   90.00
_cell.angle_beta   90.00
_cell.angle_gamma   90.00
#
_symmetry.space_group_name_H-M   'P 1'
#
loop_
_entity.id
_entity.type
_entity.pdbx_description
1 polymer ?
#
loop_
_entity_poly.entity_id
_entity_poly.type
_entity_poly.pdbx_seq_one_letter_code
_entity_poly.pdbx_strand_id
1 'polypeptide(L)'
;MQYRIDIGVSEGSLWANGSLKQPIELTCVACLEKFVYDIKVPAFALHTELHGPETVNLSPFMREDILLNLPAHPRCDREGGRVCKAAAATMAAAAETKRKSDWSALDRLKLKK
;
A
#
# COMPACT_ATOMS: atom_id res chain seq x y z
N MET A 1 -3.65 -10.97 -10.24
CA MET A 1 -3.71 -11.61 -8.90
C MET A 1 -3.05 -12.97 -9.01
N GLN A 2 -2.24 -13.35 -8.02
CA GLN A 2 -1.57 -14.66 -7.96
C GLN A 2 -1.76 -15.21 -6.55
N TYR A 3 -2.07 -16.50 -6.43
CA TYR A 3 -2.23 -17.15 -5.14
C TYR A 3 -1.71 -18.58 -5.18
N ARG A 4 -1.34 -19.09 -4.01
CA ARG A 4 -1.15 -20.51 -3.73
C ARG A 4 -1.96 -20.80 -2.48
N ILE A 5 -2.82 -21.80 -2.54
CA ILE A 5 -3.68 -22.16 -1.41
C ILE A 5 -3.65 -23.67 -1.27
N ASP A 6 -3.27 -24.12 -0.09
CA ASP A 6 -3.37 -25.50 0.36
C ASP A 6 -4.59 -25.61 1.28
N ILE A 7 -5.46 -26.57 1.00
CA ILE A 7 -6.75 -26.74 1.68
C ILE A 7 -6.86 -28.17 2.16
N GLY A 8 -7.40 -28.37 3.36
CA GLY A 8 -7.78 -29.68 3.84
C GLY A 8 -9.02 -29.63 4.72
N VAL A 9 -9.69 -30.78 4.82
CA VAL A 9 -10.85 -30.98 5.69
C VAL A 9 -10.49 -32.07 6.69
N SER A 10 -10.70 -31.79 7.97
CA SER A 10 -10.47 -32.74 9.06
C SER A 10 -11.43 -32.46 10.20
N GLU A 11 -11.99 -33.51 10.80
CA GLU A 11 -12.86 -33.41 11.99
C GLU A 11 -14.01 -32.40 11.87
N GLY A 12 -14.63 -32.32 10.68
CA GLY A 12 -15.72 -31.37 10.43
C GLY A 12 -15.27 -29.91 10.32
N SER A 13 -13.97 -29.66 10.17
CA SER A 13 -13.40 -28.33 9.96
C SER A 13 -12.62 -28.23 8.66
N LEU A 14 -12.63 -27.04 8.07
CA LEU A 14 -11.78 -26.65 6.96
C LEU A 14 -10.57 -25.88 7.49
N TRP A 15 -9.38 -26.27 7.06
CA TRP A 15 -8.21 -25.44 7.16
C TRP A 15 -7.73 -25.03 5.78
N ALA A 16 -7.19 -23.82 5.67
CA ALA A 16 -6.51 -23.37 4.48
C ALA A 16 -5.30 -22.52 4.86
N ASN A 17 -4.22 -22.65 4.11
CA ASN A 17 -3.06 -21.78 4.23
C ASN A 17 -2.48 -21.49 2.85
N GLY A 18 -1.57 -20.53 2.77
CA GLY A 18 -0.86 -20.26 1.54
C GLY A 18 -0.36 -18.84 1.42
N SER A 19 -0.28 -18.35 0.19
CA SER A 19 0.25 -17.01 -0.12
C SER A 19 -0.60 -16.30 -1.17
N LEU A 20 -0.61 -14.97 -1.11
CA LEU A 20 -1.31 -14.11 -2.05
C LEU A 20 -0.41 -12.97 -2.49
N LYS A 21 -0.48 -12.65 -3.79
CA LYS A 21 0.08 -11.44 -4.38
C LYS A 21 -0.98 -10.73 -5.22
N GLN A 22 -1.34 -9.51 -4.82
CA GLN A 22 -2.36 -8.72 -5.48
C GLN A 22 -1.78 -7.38 -6.00
N PRO A 23 -1.59 -7.22 -7.32
CA PRO A 23 -1.24 -5.93 -7.89
C PRO A 23 -2.44 -4.97 -7.81
N ILE A 24 -2.21 -3.77 -7.29
CA ILE A 24 -3.20 -2.70 -7.22
C ILE A 24 -2.61 -1.39 -7.74
N GLU A 25 -3.46 -0.48 -8.21
CA GLU A 25 -3.06 0.88 -8.55
C GLU A 25 -3.20 1.78 -7.33
N LEU A 26 -2.13 2.51 -6.99
CA LEU A 26 -2.09 3.51 -5.92
C LEU A 26 -1.63 4.85 -6.46
N THR A 27 -1.94 5.93 -5.74
CA THR A 27 -1.45 7.27 -6.03
C THR A 27 -0.33 7.62 -5.06
N CYS A 28 0.81 8.08 -5.59
CA CYS A 28 1.95 8.49 -4.77
C CYS A 28 1.61 9.75 -3.96
N VAL A 29 1.84 9.72 -2.64
CA VAL A 29 1.59 10.89 -1.78
C VAL A 29 2.53 12.07 -2.04
N ALA A 30 3.66 11.83 -2.73
CA ALA A 30 4.67 12.85 -2.98
C ALA A 30 4.51 13.51 -4.37
N CYS A 31 4.44 12.72 -5.45
CA CYS A 31 4.35 13.25 -6.82
C CYS A 31 2.96 13.14 -7.45
N LEU A 32 1.97 12.59 -6.75
CA LEU A 32 0.57 12.43 -7.20
C LEU A 32 0.38 11.55 -8.44
N GLU A 33 1.42 10.86 -8.90
CA GLU A 33 1.30 9.92 -10.01
C GLU A 33 0.82 8.55 -9.55
N LYS A 34 0.07 7.90 -10.44
CA LYS A 34 -0.35 6.51 -10.28
C LYS A 34 0.84 5.56 -10.45
N PHE A 35 0.82 4.46 -9.71
CA PHE A 35 1.79 3.38 -9.82
C PHE A 35 1.19 2.05 -9.37
N VAL A 36 1.75 0.93 -9.86
CA VAL A 36 1.35 -0.41 -9.43
C VAL A 36 2.12 -0.79 -8.18
N TYR A 37 1.40 -1.26 -7.15
CA TYR A 37 1.95 -1.84 -5.93
C TYR A 37 1.45 -3.27 -5.77
N ASP A 38 2.37 -4.18 -5.49
CA ASP A 38 2.05 -5.57 -5.20
C ASP A 38 1.81 -5.74 -3.70
N ILE A 39 0.55 -5.88 -3.28
CA ILE A 39 0.24 -6.34 -1.91
C ILE A 39 0.71 -7.79 -1.81
N LYS A 40 1.61 -8.07 -0.87
CA LYS A 40 2.17 -9.40 -0.65
C LYS A 40 1.70 -9.91 0.71
N VAL A 41 0.96 -11.01 0.71
CA VAL A 41 0.65 -11.80 1.91
C VAL A 41 1.45 -13.10 1.77
N PRO A 42 2.67 -13.17 2.33
CA PRO A 42 3.57 -14.29 2.08
C PRO A 42 3.08 -15.59 2.74
N ALA A 43 2.35 -15.48 3.84
CA ALA A 43 1.71 -16.58 4.55
C ALA A 43 0.38 -16.09 5.11
N PHE A 44 -0.70 -16.82 4.85
CA PHE A 44 -1.97 -16.74 5.58
C PHE A 44 -2.32 -18.13 6.09
N ALA A 45 -3.10 -18.21 7.17
CA ALA A 45 -3.64 -19.45 7.69
C ALA A 45 -5.03 -19.18 8.29
N LEU A 46 -5.98 -20.06 7.98
CA LEU A 46 -7.32 -20.01 8.54
C LEU A 46 -7.80 -21.42 8.91
N HIS A 47 -8.66 -21.47 9.91
CA HIS A 47 -9.35 -22.66 10.36
C HIS A 47 -10.81 -22.28 10.68
N THR A 48 -11.76 -23.00 10.12
CA THR A 48 -13.20 -22.75 10.33
C THR A 48 -13.96 -24.06 10.41
N GLU A 49 -14.90 -24.15 11.34
CA GLU A 49 -15.83 -25.28 11.42
C GLU A 49 -16.78 -25.27 10.22
N LEU A 50 -17.12 -26.46 9.71
CA LEU A 50 -18.08 -26.68 8.63
C LEU A 50 -19.42 -27.07 9.23
N HIS A 51 -20.49 -26.37 8.87
CA HIS A 51 -21.82 -26.61 9.44
C HIS A 51 -22.82 -27.23 8.45
N GLY A 52 -22.37 -27.66 7.26
CA GLY A 52 -23.25 -28.31 6.27
C GLY A 52 -22.68 -28.35 4.84
N PRO A 53 -23.53 -28.47 3.79
CA PRO A 53 -23.12 -28.36 2.39
C PRO A 53 -22.76 -26.90 2.09
N GLU A 54 -21.58 -26.49 2.53
CA GLU A 54 -21.19 -25.08 2.59
C GLU A 54 -20.20 -24.73 1.48
N THR A 55 -20.56 -23.70 0.72
CA THR A 55 -19.57 -22.91 0.00
C THR A 55 -18.86 -22.04 1.03
N VAL A 56 -17.60 -22.32 1.33
CA VAL A 56 -16.82 -21.52 2.28
C VAL A 56 -16.22 -20.31 1.56
N ASN A 57 -16.63 -19.11 1.97
CA ASN A 57 -16.05 -17.87 1.45
C ASN A 57 -14.80 -17.51 2.25
N LEU A 58 -13.61 -17.65 1.64
CA LEU A 58 -12.34 -17.28 2.27
C LEU A 58 -12.05 -15.76 2.25
N SER A 59 -12.80 -15.00 1.45
CA SER A 59 -12.56 -13.56 1.25
C SER A 59 -12.55 -12.72 2.53
N PRO A 60 -13.44 -12.95 3.52
CA PRO A 60 -13.42 -12.19 4.78
C PRO A 60 -12.11 -12.34 5.55
N PHE A 61 -11.52 -13.54 5.54
CA PHE A 61 -10.25 -13.83 6.20
C PHE A 61 -9.10 -13.17 5.46
N MET A 62 -9.02 -13.37 4.13
CA MET A 62 -7.96 -12.80 3.31
C MET A 62 -7.99 -11.27 3.27
N ARG A 63 -9.17 -10.66 3.45
CA ARG A 63 -9.33 -9.20 3.45
C ARG A 63 -8.50 -8.53 4.54
N GLU A 64 -8.47 -9.06 5.76
CA GLU A 64 -7.71 -8.46 6.87
C GLU A 64 -6.21 -8.48 6.55
N ASP A 65 -5.69 -9.63 6.11
CA ASP A 65 -4.30 -9.75 5.69
C ASP A 65 -3.94 -8.78 4.55
N ILE A 66 -4.83 -8.62 3.56
CA ILE A 66 -4.64 -7.66 2.46
C ILE A 66 -4.59 -6.23 3.00
N LEU A 67 -5.52 -5.84 3.88
CA LEU A 67 -5.62 -4.49 4.44
C LEU A 67 -4.37 -4.15 5.28
N LEU A 68 -3.88 -5.09 6.09
CA LEU A 68 -2.68 -4.92 6.89
C LEU A 68 -1.40 -4.75 6.05
N ASN A 69 -1.38 -5.30 4.84
CA ASN A 69 -0.24 -5.20 3.92
C ASN A 69 -0.31 -4.01 2.95
N LEU A 70 -1.34 -3.14 3.08
CA LEU A 70 -1.39 -1.87 2.36
C LEU A 70 -0.37 -0.87 2.93
N PRO A 71 0.30 -0.07 2.08
CA PRO A 71 1.21 0.95 2.57
C PRO A 71 0.43 2.13 3.16
N ALA A 72 0.74 2.51 4.40
CA ALA A 72 0.15 3.70 5.04
C ALA A 72 0.44 5.01 4.28
N HIS A 73 1.64 5.12 3.70
CA HIS A 73 2.07 6.26 2.89
C HIS A 73 2.64 5.77 1.55
N PRO A 74 1.80 5.60 0.52
CA PRO A 74 2.23 5.04 -0.76
C PRO A 74 3.22 5.97 -1.47
N ARG A 75 4.41 5.44 -1.72
CA ARG A 75 5.53 6.14 -2.38
C ARG A 75 5.96 5.32 -3.60
N CYS A 76 5.90 5.94 -4.77
CA CYS A 76 6.15 5.25 -6.03
C CYS A 76 7.61 4.78 -6.20
N ASP A 77 8.53 5.39 -5.46
CA ASP A 77 9.97 5.12 -5.46
C ASP A 77 10.43 4.10 -4.41
N ARG A 78 9.53 3.61 -3.55
CA ARG A 78 9.88 2.77 -2.40
C ARG A 78 10.48 1.41 -2.77
N GLU A 79 10.01 0.80 -3.86
CA GLU A 79 10.49 -0.50 -4.35
C GLU A 79 11.73 -0.38 -5.27
N GLY A 80 12.30 0.83 -5.44
CA GLY A 80 13.53 1.05 -6.21
C GLY A 80 13.41 0.98 -7.74
N GLY A 81 12.21 0.69 -8.28
CA GLY A 81 11.97 0.57 -9.73
C GLY A 81 11.72 1.87 -10.48
N ARG A 82 11.62 3.01 -9.78
CA ARG A 82 11.40 4.34 -10.38
C ARG A 82 11.89 5.45 -9.45
N VAL A 83 12.28 6.58 -10.04
CA VAL A 83 12.60 7.81 -9.30
C VAL A 83 11.34 8.66 -9.17
N CYS A 84 11.02 9.11 -7.95
CA CYS A 84 9.88 9.99 -7.72
C CYS A 84 10.19 11.41 -8.21
N LYS A 85 9.28 12.00 -9.00
CA LYS A 85 9.44 13.39 -9.49
C LYS A 85 9.57 14.41 -8.37
N ALA A 86 8.86 14.20 -7.25
CA ALA A 86 8.95 15.08 -6.09
C ALA A 86 10.34 15.00 -5.42
N ALA A 87 10.91 13.80 -5.31
CA ALA A 87 12.27 13.64 -4.78
C ALA A 87 13.32 14.28 -5.70
N ALA A 88 13.17 14.11 -7.02
CA ALA A 88 14.04 14.76 -8.01
C ALA A 88 13.96 16.29 -7.93
N ALA A 89 12.77 16.85 -7.75
CA ALA A 89 12.56 18.29 -7.58
C ALA A 89 13.24 18.83 -6.29
N THR A 90 13.21 18.09 -5.18
CA THR A 90 13.92 18.48 -3.95
C THR A 90 15.44 18.51 -4.14
N MET A 91 16.01 17.53 -4.86
CA MET A 91 17.45 17.53 -5.16
C MET A 91 17.85 18.66 -6.12
N ALA A 92 17.01 18.96 -7.12
CA ALA A 92 17.23 20.10 -8.01
C ALA A 92 17.14 21.44 -7.26
N ALA A 93 16.16 21.60 -6.36
CA ALA A 93 16.00 22.80 -5.54
C ALA A 93 17.14 22.97 -4.51
N ALA A 94 17.73 21.89 -4.01
CA ALA A 94 18.91 21.95 -3.15
C ALA A 94 20.17 22.41 -3.91
N ALA A 95 20.21 22.24 -5.23
CA ALA A 95 21.27 22.73 -6.10
C ALA A 95 21.04 24.19 -6.56
N GLU A 96 19.83 24.75 -6.37
CA GLU A 96 19.59 26.17 -6.58
C GLU A 96 20.16 26.99 -5.40
N THR A 97 21.32 27.59 -5.67
CA THR A 97 21.95 28.70 -4.94
C THR A 97 21.07 29.40 -3.91
N LYS A 98 21.46 29.33 -2.63
CA LYS A 98 21.08 30.22 -1.50
C LYS A 98 20.08 31.31 -1.90
N ARG A 99 18.79 30.95 -2.02
CA ARG A 99 17.74 31.94 -2.25
C ARG A 99 17.70 32.80 -1.00
N LYS A 100 18.10 34.08 -1.11
CA LYS A 100 17.99 35.04 -0.01
C LYS A 100 16.54 35.06 0.43
N SER A 101 16.28 34.65 1.66
CA SER A 101 14.93 34.62 2.20
C SER A 101 14.43 36.06 2.36
N ASP A 102 13.54 36.49 1.46
CA ASP A 102 12.88 37.78 1.51
C ASP A 102 11.67 37.72 2.47
N TRP A 103 11.97 37.52 3.76
CA TRP A 103 10.94 37.47 4.81
C TRP A 103 10.18 38.79 4.95
N SER A 104 10.76 39.90 4.48
CA SER A 104 10.11 41.21 4.36
C SER A 104 8.87 41.21 3.46
N ALA A 105 8.68 40.19 2.61
CA ALA A 105 7.44 40.02 1.86
C ALA A 105 6.24 39.66 2.74
N LEU A 106 6.47 38.96 3.86
CA LEU A 106 5.40 38.59 4.80
C LEU A 106 4.88 39.78 5.61
N ASP A 107 5.74 40.78 5.86
CA ASP A 107 5.35 42.02 6.56
C ASP A 107 4.29 42.83 5.78
N ARG A 108 4.14 42.57 4.49
CA ARG A 108 3.15 43.22 3.61
C ARG A 108 1.83 42.45 3.50
N LEU A 109 1.72 41.28 4.15
CA LEU A 109 0.56 40.41 4.03
C LEU A 109 -0.57 40.92 4.94
N LYS A 110 -1.56 41.60 4.35
CA LYS A 110 -2.77 42.03 5.08
C LYS A 110 -3.76 40.87 5.21
N LEU A 111 -3.69 40.12 6.30
CA LEU A 111 -4.70 39.13 6.66
C LEU A 111 -5.99 39.85 7.08
N LYS A 112 -7.06 39.67 6.31
CA LYS A 112 -8.41 40.08 6.75
C LYS A 112 -8.93 39.02 7.72
N LYS A 113 -9.44 39.49 8.85
CA LYS A 113 -9.99 38.68 9.94
C LYS A 113 -11.40 38.19 9.61
#